data_AF-A0A1Q4YKF3-F1
#
_entry.id   AF-A0A1Q4YKF3-F1
#
_cell.length_a   1.000
_cell.length_b   1.000
_cell.length_c   1.000
_cell.angle_alpha   90.00
_cell.angle_beta   90.00
_cell.angle_gamma   90.00
#
_symmetry.space_group_name_H-M   'P 1'
#
loop_
_entity.id
_entity.type
_entity.pdbx_description
1 polymer ?
#
loop_
_entity_poly.entity_id
_entity_poly.type
_entity_poly.pdbx_seq_one_letter_code
_entity_poly.pdbx_strand_id
1 'polypeptide(L)'
;MANKSFAINTKPHVAEIGDDLELAFEPEVMGDEFMDAYQKLRDTQQQSGVNLDDLSGVDGKDLRRVTRAVRVFLGGLMLPSSAALLLRLDVIVADEVVESFEDLDAALARAEELEGARVVDGLRLPDRVLLELVDWVIELYSGGQRPPTQSADSSTASRPAGTRGTATSRSGGSTRAPGR
;
A
#
# COMPACT_ATOMS: atom_id res chain seq x y z
N MET A 1 8.12 42.76 -0.71
CA MET A 1 8.49 41.37 -1.09
C MET A 1 7.66 40.43 -0.24
N ALA A 2 6.98 39.48 -0.85
CA ALA A 2 6.23 38.45 -0.13
C ALA A 2 7.12 37.21 0.01
N ASN A 3 7.42 36.81 1.24
CA ASN A 3 8.18 35.59 1.54
C ASN A 3 7.20 34.49 1.97
N LYS A 4 7.39 33.27 1.46
CA LYS A 4 6.65 32.08 1.86
C LYS A 4 7.64 30.98 2.23
N SER A 5 7.47 30.40 3.41
CA SER A 5 8.26 29.25 3.89
C SER A 5 7.46 27.96 3.70
N PHE A 6 8.17 26.86 3.46
CA PHE A 6 7.63 25.51 3.36
C PHE A 6 8.41 24.61 4.33
N ALA A 7 7.73 23.65 4.93
CA ALA A 7 8.36 22.62 5.74
C ALA A 7 8.61 21.39 4.85
N ILE A 8 9.77 20.76 5.04
CA ILE A 8 10.12 19.47 4.45
C ILE A 8 10.56 18.54 5.57
N ASN A 9 10.28 17.26 5.42
CA ASN A 9 10.81 16.23 6.30
C ASN A 9 12.32 16.09 6.08
N THR A 10 13.03 15.85 7.17
CA THR A 10 14.51 15.71 7.16
C THR A 10 14.96 14.45 7.89
N LYS A 11 14.00 13.69 8.43
CA LYS A 11 14.25 12.44 9.13
C LYS A 11 13.59 11.31 8.34
N PRO A 12 14.24 10.15 8.23
CA PRO A 12 13.63 8.97 7.62
C PRO A 12 12.31 8.63 8.29
N HIS A 13 11.37 8.13 7.50
CA HIS A 13 10.14 7.53 8.02
C HIS A 13 10.41 6.08 8.34
N VAL A 14 10.02 5.61 9.52
CA VAL A 14 10.34 4.25 9.97
C VAL A 14 9.06 3.45 10.11
N ALA A 15 9.00 2.32 9.42
CA ALA A 15 7.97 1.31 9.62
C ALA A 15 8.50 0.25 10.61
N GLU A 16 7.85 0.14 11.75
CA GLU A 16 8.11 -0.88 12.78
C GLU A 16 7.25 -2.12 12.50
N ILE A 17 7.88 -3.29 12.32
CA ILE A 17 7.21 -4.54 11.98
C ILE A 17 7.49 -5.57 13.07
N GLY A 18 6.51 -5.78 13.96
CA GLY A 18 6.75 -6.59 15.16
C GLY A 18 7.72 -5.90 16.11
N ASP A 19 8.53 -6.69 16.82
CA ASP A 19 9.36 -6.16 17.92
C ASP A 19 10.80 -5.79 17.49
N ASP A 20 11.31 -6.40 16.41
CA ASP A 20 12.75 -6.37 16.10
C ASP A 20 13.09 -5.87 14.67
N LEU A 21 12.09 -5.53 13.85
CA LEU A 21 12.32 -5.16 12.45
C LEU A 21 11.88 -3.73 12.17
N GLU A 22 12.84 -2.92 11.72
CA GLU A 22 12.63 -1.55 11.26
C GLU A 22 12.98 -1.42 9.77
N LEU A 23 12.07 -0.86 8.99
CA LEU A 23 12.32 -0.49 7.60
C LEU A 23 12.24 1.03 7.46
N ALA A 24 13.37 1.66 7.10
CA ALA A 24 13.48 3.09 6.96
C ALA A 24 13.30 3.53 5.50
N PHE A 25 12.49 4.56 5.32
CA PHE A 25 12.16 5.20 4.06
C PHE A 25 12.79 6.58 3.95
N GLU A 26 13.04 7.04 2.72
CA GLU A 26 13.60 8.37 2.46
C GLU A 26 12.77 9.47 3.15
N PRO A 27 13.37 10.55 3.67
CA PRO A 27 12.60 11.60 4.32
C PRO A 27 11.62 12.30 3.36
N GLU A 28 12.02 12.48 2.10
CA GLU A 28 11.25 13.09 1.02
C GLU A 28 11.56 12.36 -0.28
N VAL A 29 10.56 12.19 -1.13
CA VAL A 29 10.70 11.60 -2.46
C VAL A 29 10.18 12.59 -3.48
N MET A 30 10.86 12.72 -4.62
CA MET A 30 10.38 13.60 -5.68
C MET A 30 9.11 13.01 -6.30
N GLY A 31 8.12 13.85 -6.57
CA GLY A 31 6.80 13.39 -7.02
C GLY A 31 6.84 12.62 -8.34
N ASP A 32 7.77 12.93 -9.23
CA ASP A 32 8.02 12.20 -10.48
C ASP A 32 8.62 10.81 -10.22
N GLU A 33 9.64 10.69 -9.37
CA GLU A 33 10.23 9.41 -8.97
C GLU A 33 9.20 8.45 -8.38
N PHE A 34 8.33 8.97 -7.49
CA PHE A 34 7.24 8.19 -6.91
C PHE A 34 6.25 7.71 -7.98
N MET A 35 5.82 8.61 -8.87
CA MET A 35 4.84 8.28 -9.91
C MET A 35 5.39 7.27 -10.92
N ASP A 36 6.67 7.37 -11.28
CA ASP A 36 7.34 6.40 -12.14
C ASP A 36 7.42 5.02 -11.49
N ALA A 37 7.77 4.96 -10.20
CA ALA A 37 7.80 3.71 -9.44
C ALA A 37 6.40 3.09 -9.32
N TYR A 38 5.39 3.92 -9.02
CA TYR A 38 4.01 3.48 -8.90
C TYR A 38 3.44 2.98 -10.24
N GLN A 39 3.75 3.66 -11.35
CA GLN A 39 3.33 3.23 -12.69
C GLN A 39 3.90 1.86 -13.04
N LYS A 40 5.17 1.59 -12.75
CA LYS A 40 5.79 0.26 -12.97
C LYS A 40 5.07 -0.85 -12.20
N LEU A 41 4.68 -0.59 -10.94
CA LEU A 41 3.89 -1.53 -10.14
C LEU A 41 2.51 -1.77 -10.79
N ARG A 42 1.83 -0.72 -11.23
CA ARG A 42 0.51 -0.82 -11.90
C ARG A 42 0.59 -1.58 -13.22
N ASP A 43 1.60 -1.32 -14.04
CA ASP A 43 1.82 -2.03 -15.30
C ASP A 43 2.02 -3.52 -15.05
N THR A 44 2.79 -3.88 -14.01
CA THR A 44 3.00 -5.28 -13.62
C THR A 44 1.69 -5.94 -13.19
N GLN A 45 0.87 -5.27 -12.38
CA GLN A 45 -0.45 -5.79 -11.96
C GLN A 45 -1.37 -6.03 -13.17
N GLN A 46 -1.43 -5.06 -14.09
CA GLN A 46 -2.27 -5.14 -15.29
C GLN A 46 -1.84 -6.28 -16.21
N GLN A 47 -0.53 -6.47 -16.39
CA GLN A 47 0.02 -7.56 -17.20
C GLN A 47 -0.28 -8.94 -16.60
N SER A 48 -0.24 -9.07 -15.28
CA SER A 48 -0.55 -10.32 -14.58
C SER A 48 -2.06 -10.56 -14.39
N GLY A 49 -2.91 -9.58 -14.67
CA GLY A 49 -4.36 -9.67 -14.43
C GLY A 49 -4.73 -9.85 -12.96
N VAL A 50 -3.82 -9.52 -12.04
CA VAL A 50 -3.98 -9.72 -10.59
C VAL A 50 -4.57 -8.47 -9.97
N ASN A 51 -5.63 -8.65 -9.20
CA ASN A 51 -6.15 -7.61 -8.31
C ASN A 51 -5.49 -7.74 -6.93
N LEU A 52 -4.82 -6.69 -6.44
CA LEU A 52 -4.21 -6.73 -5.10
C LEU A 52 -5.25 -6.83 -3.99
N ASP A 53 -6.48 -6.36 -4.23
CA ASP A 53 -7.57 -6.40 -3.26
C ASP A 53 -8.24 -7.79 -3.20
N ASP A 54 -8.00 -8.63 -4.22
CA ASP A 54 -8.54 -10.00 -4.29
C ASP A 54 -7.53 -10.95 -4.94
N LEU A 55 -6.77 -11.63 -4.07
CA LEU A 55 -5.77 -12.63 -4.48
C LEU A 55 -6.38 -14.03 -4.64
N SER A 56 -7.70 -14.19 -4.50
CA SER A 56 -8.33 -15.50 -4.59
C SER A 56 -8.30 -16.03 -6.04
N GLY A 57 -7.80 -17.25 -6.23
CA GLY A 57 -7.74 -17.88 -7.55
C GLY A 57 -6.60 -17.41 -8.46
N VAL A 58 -5.69 -16.57 -7.98
CA VAL A 58 -4.49 -16.16 -8.72
C VAL A 58 -3.48 -17.31 -8.83
N ASP A 59 -2.85 -17.48 -9.99
CA ASP A 59 -1.77 -18.45 -10.17
C ASP A 59 -0.56 -18.09 -9.29
N GLY A 60 0.06 -19.10 -8.66
CA GLY A 60 1.16 -18.87 -7.73
C GLY A 60 2.38 -18.19 -8.37
N LYS A 61 2.61 -18.33 -9.68
CA LYS A 61 3.70 -17.64 -10.39
C LYS A 61 3.39 -16.16 -10.57
N ASP A 62 2.15 -15.83 -10.91
CA ASP A 62 1.72 -14.44 -11.09
C ASP A 62 1.70 -13.71 -9.74
N LEU A 63 1.24 -14.38 -8.67
CA LEU A 63 1.30 -13.83 -7.32
C LEU A 63 2.74 -13.50 -6.89
N ARG A 64 3.71 -14.39 -7.18
CA ARG A 64 5.13 -14.12 -6.88
C ARG A 64 5.67 -12.93 -7.66
N ARG A 65 5.34 -12.80 -8.95
CA ARG A 65 5.77 -11.66 -9.77
C ARG A 65 5.21 -10.34 -9.23
N VAL A 66 3.92 -10.31 -8.91
CA VAL A 66 3.26 -9.12 -8.34
C VAL A 66 3.85 -8.77 -6.98
N THR A 67 4.05 -9.76 -6.10
CA THR A 67 4.67 -9.56 -4.78
C THR A 67 6.10 -9.02 -4.93
N ARG A 68 6.85 -9.50 -5.93
CA ARG A 68 8.18 -8.95 -6.23
C ARG A 68 8.10 -7.50 -6.69
N ALA A 69 7.17 -7.16 -7.57
CA ALA A 69 6.98 -5.79 -8.02
C ALA A 69 6.61 -4.85 -6.87
N VAL A 70 5.77 -5.31 -5.91
CA VAL A 70 5.48 -4.57 -4.68
C VAL A 70 6.75 -4.32 -3.87
N ARG A 71 7.58 -5.35 -3.68
CA ARG A 71 8.86 -5.19 -2.96
C ARG A 71 9.81 -4.24 -3.66
N VAL A 72 9.93 -4.32 -4.99
CA VAL A 72 10.76 -3.40 -5.80
C VAL A 72 10.26 -1.97 -5.69
N PHE A 73 8.94 -1.75 -5.75
CA PHE A 73 8.33 -0.44 -5.52
C PHE A 73 8.68 0.12 -4.14
N LEU A 74 8.46 -0.66 -3.07
CA LEU A 74 8.79 -0.24 -1.70
C LEU A 74 10.29 0.01 -1.53
N GLY A 75 11.13 -0.89 -2.03
CA GLY A 75 12.59 -0.80 -1.95
C GLY A 75 13.15 0.42 -2.66
N GLY A 76 12.51 0.89 -3.74
CA GLY A 76 12.88 2.14 -4.43
C GLY A 76 12.62 3.41 -3.62
N LEU A 77 11.85 3.33 -2.54
CA LEU A 77 11.50 4.43 -1.65
C LEU A 77 12.17 4.29 -0.27
N MET A 78 12.93 3.21 -0.07
CA MET A 78 13.65 2.89 1.16
C MET A 78 15.07 3.44 1.16
N LEU A 79 15.61 3.64 2.36
CA LEU A 79 17.06 3.80 2.51
C LEU A 79 17.78 2.53 2.03
N PRO A 80 19.03 2.65 1.52
CA PRO A 80 19.76 1.51 0.94
C PRO A 80 19.85 0.28 1.85
N SER A 81 20.01 0.47 3.16
CA SER A 81 20.08 -0.64 4.13
C SER A 81 18.76 -1.41 4.25
N SER A 82 17.62 -0.72 4.26
CA SER A 82 16.30 -1.34 4.36
C SER A 82 15.88 -1.96 3.01
N ALA A 83 16.21 -1.29 1.90
CA ALA A 83 16.01 -1.83 0.57
C ALA A 83 16.76 -3.15 0.37
N ALA A 84 18.05 -3.22 0.76
CA ALA A 84 18.86 -4.43 0.66
C ALA A 84 18.24 -5.61 1.46
N LEU A 85 17.68 -5.35 2.64
CA LEU A 85 16.99 -6.37 3.42
C LEU A 85 15.70 -6.86 2.73
N LEU A 86 14.88 -5.93 2.25
CA LEU A 86 13.58 -6.26 1.64
C LEU A 86 13.72 -6.96 0.28
N LEU A 87 14.73 -6.57 -0.51
CA LEU A 87 14.93 -7.01 -1.88
C LEU A 87 15.81 -8.26 -2.01
N ARG A 88 16.48 -8.69 -0.94
CA ARG A 88 17.31 -9.90 -0.96
C ARG A 88 16.48 -11.13 -1.34
N LEU A 89 17.03 -11.91 -2.26
CA LEU A 89 16.54 -13.20 -2.69
C LEU A 89 17.55 -14.26 -2.28
N ASP A 90 17.09 -15.33 -1.64
CA ASP A 90 17.93 -16.44 -1.22
C ASP A 90 17.59 -17.66 -2.10
N VAL A 91 18.63 -18.26 -2.69
CA VAL A 91 18.54 -19.56 -3.36
C VAL A 91 18.78 -20.63 -2.32
N ILE A 92 17.77 -21.47 -2.11
CA ILE A 92 17.75 -22.48 -1.05
C ILE A 92 17.75 -23.87 -1.65
N VAL A 93 18.60 -24.76 -1.11
CA VAL A 93 18.65 -26.20 -1.40
C VAL A 93 18.54 -26.94 -0.08
N ALA A 94 17.62 -27.91 0.03
CA ALA A 94 17.43 -28.69 1.25
C ALA A 94 17.29 -27.83 2.53
N ASP A 95 16.59 -26.70 2.42
CA ASP A 95 16.38 -25.69 3.48
C ASP A 95 17.64 -24.94 3.97
N GLU A 96 18.75 -25.05 3.25
CA GLU A 96 19.95 -24.24 3.46
C GLU A 96 20.10 -23.15 2.39
N VAL A 97 20.45 -21.93 2.82
CA VAL A 97 20.77 -20.84 1.89
C VAL A 97 22.12 -21.12 1.26
N VAL A 98 22.11 -21.33 -0.05
CA VAL A 98 23.34 -21.56 -0.83
C VAL A 98 23.96 -20.23 -1.25
N GLU A 99 23.12 -19.30 -1.71
CA GLU A 99 23.57 -18.02 -2.27
C GLU A 99 22.44 -16.99 -2.22
N SER A 100 22.80 -15.70 -2.12
CA SER A 100 21.85 -14.58 -2.06
C SER A 100 22.08 -13.62 -3.22
N PHE A 101 20.99 -13.03 -3.73
CA PHE A 101 20.95 -12.17 -4.91
C PHE A 101 20.05 -10.96 -4.67
N GLU A 102 20.27 -9.88 -5.43
CA GLU A 102 19.35 -8.73 -5.49
C GLU A 102 18.45 -8.79 -6.75
N ASP A 103 18.90 -9.52 -7.77
CA ASP A 103 18.21 -9.67 -9.05
C ASP A 103 17.47 -11.02 -9.15
N LEU A 104 16.23 -10.99 -9.62
CA LEU A 104 15.39 -12.18 -9.69
C LEU A 104 15.84 -13.14 -10.80
N ASP A 105 16.22 -12.61 -11.96
CA ASP A 105 16.61 -13.44 -13.09
C ASP A 105 17.93 -14.17 -12.79
N ALA A 106 18.88 -13.50 -12.15
CA ALA A 106 20.11 -14.12 -11.64
C ALA A 106 19.82 -15.22 -10.60
N ALA A 107 18.93 -14.96 -9.63
CA ALA A 107 18.56 -15.95 -8.62
C ALA A 107 17.89 -17.19 -9.25
N LEU A 108 17.00 -16.98 -10.24
CA LEU A 108 16.32 -18.05 -10.96
C LEU A 108 17.30 -18.86 -11.80
N ALA A 109 18.17 -18.20 -12.57
CA ALA A 109 19.22 -18.88 -13.34
C ALA A 109 20.09 -19.76 -12.44
N ARG A 110 20.47 -19.26 -11.26
CA ARG A 110 21.23 -20.03 -10.28
C ARG A 110 20.46 -21.23 -9.73
N ALA A 111 19.16 -21.06 -9.46
CA ALA A 111 18.31 -22.15 -8.99
C ALA A 111 18.13 -23.25 -10.05
N GLU A 112 18.12 -22.92 -11.35
CA GLU A 112 18.02 -23.91 -12.43
C GLU A 112 19.26 -24.81 -12.53
N GLU A 113 20.43 -24.32 -12.11
CA GLU A 113 21.69 -25.10 -12.10
C GLU A 113 21.76 -26.13 -10.96
N LEU A 114 20.90 -26.00 -9.95
CA LEU A 114 20.97 -26.77 -8.71
C LEU A 114 19.73 -27.67 -8.55
N GLU A 115 19.94 -28.98 -8.44
CA GLU A 115 18.83 -29.92 -8.27
C GLU A 115 18.07 -29.65 -6.96
N GLY A 116 16.75 -29.44 -7.07
CA GLY A 116 15.88 -29.18 -5.92
C GLY A 116 15.98 -27.76 -5.34
N ALA A 117 16.68 -26.84 -6.01
CA ALA A 117 16.75 -25.46 -5.55
C ALA A 117 15.43 -24.69 -5.74
N ARG A 118 15.22 -23.70 -4.87
CA ARG A 118 14.12 -22.73 -4.99
C ARG A 118 14.58 -21.34 -4.57
N VAL A 119 14.04 -20.32 -5.22
CA VAL A 119 14.23 -18.92 -4.84
C VAL A 119 13.15 -18.52 -3.83
N VAL A 120 13.56 -17.85 -2.75
CA VAL A 120 12.67 -17.22 -1.78
C VAL A 120 13.14 -15.80 -1.45
N ASP A 121 12.24 -14.93 -1.00
CA ASP A 121 12.66 -13.66 -0.40
C ASP A 121 13.38 -13.91 0.93
N GLY A 122 14.55 -13.29 1.12
CA GLY A 122 15.35 -13.44 2.33
C GLY A 122 14.67 -12.83 3.55
N LEU A 123 13.96 -11.72 3.37
CA LEU A 123 13.04 -11.17 4.37
C LEU A 123 11.60 -11.62 4.09
N ARG A 124 11.13 -12.62 4.85
CA ARG A 124 9.78 -13.18 4.72
C ARG A 124 8.78 -12.33 5.50
N LEU A 125 8.01 -11.53 4.77
CA LEU A 125 6.89 -10.77 5.31
C LEU A 125 5.56 -11.35 4.79
N PRO A 126 4.50 -11.39 5.62
CA PRO A 126 3.16 -11.69 5.12
C PRO A 126 2.71 -10.66 4.08
N ASP A 127 1.99 -11.10 3.04
CA ASP A 127 1.53 -10.21 1.96
C ASP A 127 0.70 -9.03 2.50
N ARG A 128 -0.11 -9.25 3.54
CA ARG A 128 -0.86 -8.17 4.21
C ARG A 128 0.04 -7.03 4.69
N VAL A 129 1.23 -7.34 5.21
CA VAL A 129 2.17 -6.33 5.72
C VAL A 129 2.77 -5.55 4.55
N LEU A 130 3.09 -6.23 3.44
CA LEU A 130 3.57 -5.56 2.24
C LEU A 130 2.53 -4.60 1.67
N LEU A 131 1.25 -4.98 1.67
CA LEU A 131 0.15 -4.14 1.21
C LEU A 131 -0.11 -2.95 2.16
N GLU A 132 -0.06 -3.17 3.47
CA GLU A 132 -0.13 -2.10 4.47
C GLU A 132 1.01 -1.09 4.32
N LEU A 133 2.24 -1.56 4.04
CA LEU A 133 3.38 -0.68 3.74
C LEU A 133 3.16 0.14 2.47
N VAL A 134 2.59 -0.45 1.41
CA VAL A 134 2.26 0.28 0.17
C VAL A 134 1.25 1.38 0.45
N ASP A 135 0.18 1.10 1.19
CA ASP A 135 -0.84 2.09 1.51
C ASP A 135 -0.27 3.24 2.35
N TRP A 136 0.51 2.91 3.37
CA TRP A 136 1.18 3.89 4.22
C TRP A 136 2.14 4.80 3.41
N VAL A 137 2.93 4.23 2.52
CA VAL A 137 3.85 4.97 1.64
C VAL A 137 3.11 5.86 0.64
N ILE A 138 1.97 5.40 0.11
CA ILE A 138 1.12 6.23 -0.74
C ILE A 138 0.59 7.42 0.07
N GLU A 139 0.06 7.19 1.28
CA GLU A 139 -0.42 8.27 2.14
C GLU A 139 0.68 9.30 2.42
N LEU A 140 1.87 8.80 2.74
CA LEU A 140 3.04 9.59 3.11
C LEU A 140 3.52 10.53 1.99
N TYR A 141 3.74 10.02 0.78
CA TYR A 141 4.35 10.80 -0.30
C TYR A 141 3.34 11.45 -1.27
N SER A 142 2.10 10.97 -1.32
CA SER A 142 1.05 11.62 -2.14
C SER A 142 0.31 12.73 -1.41
N GLY A 143 0.66 13.01 -0.13
CA GLY A 143 -0.03 14.00 0.70
C GLY A 143 -1.48 13.60 1.00
N GLY A 144 -1.72 12.29 1.19
CA GLY A 144 -3.04 11.71 1.43
C GLY A 144 -3.98 11.71 0.22
N GLN A 145 -3.54 12.16 -0.96
CA GLN A 145 -4.30 12.04 -2.21
C GLN A 145 -3.82 10.81 -2.97
N ARG A 146 -4.49 9.66 -2.77
CA ARG A 146 -4.30 8.50 -3.64
C ARG A 146 -4.37 8.97 -5.10
N PRO A 147 -3.36 8.66 -5.95
CA PRO A 147 -3.41 8.99 -7.36
C PRO A 147 -4.76 8.53 -7.95
N PRO A 148 -5.39 9.30 -8.86
CA PRO A 148 -6.73 9.00 -9.34
C PRO A 148 -6.73 7.70 -10.16
N THR A 149 -6.87 6.58 -9.48
CA THR A 149 -7.07 5.26 -10.09
C THR A 149 -8.35 4.68 -9.53
N GLN A 150 -9.37 4.66 -10.38
CA GLN A 150 -10.62 3.88 -10.36
C GLN A 150 -11.32 3.69 -9.00
N SER A 151 -12.50 4.28 -8.92
CA SER A 151 -13.50 4.21 -7.86
C SER A 151 -13.71 2.80 -7.28
N ALA A 152 -13.22 2.56 -6.06
CA ALA A 152 -13.75 1.51 -5.19
C ALA A 152 -13.96 1.96 -3.73
N ASP A 153 -13.58 3.18 -3.35
CA ASP A 153 -14.00 3.75 -2.08
C ASP A 153 -15.32 4.50 -2.25
N SER A 154 -16.39 3.74 -2.02
CA SER A 154 -17.67 4.27 -1.59
C SER A 154 -17.47 5.09 -0.31
N SER A 155 -17.12 6.37 -0.46
CA SER A 155 -17.49 7.36 0.54
C SER A 155 -19.02 7.31 0.57
N THR A 156 -19.59 6.67 1.59
CA THR A 156 -21.03 6.78 1.82
C THR A 156 -21.29 8.27 1.95
N ALA A 157 -21.97 8.86 0.96
CA ALA A 157 -22.31 10.27 0.98
C ALA A 157 -22.95 10.57 2.34
N SER A 158 -22.37 11.51 3.09
CA SER A 158 -22.92 12.00 4.33
C SER A 158 -24.41 12.23 4.13
N ARG A 159 -25.24 11.58 4.95
CA ARG A 159 -26.71 11.72 4.88
C ARG A 159 -27.05 13.21 4.83
N PRO A 160 -27.88 13.67 3.88
CA PRO A 160 -28.31 15.06 3.84
C PRO A 160 -28.86 15.45 5.21
N ALA A 161 -28.31 16.52 5.78
CA ALA A 161 -28.83 17.11 7.01
C ALA A 161 -30.34 17.36 6.83
N GLY A 162 -31.13 16.82 7.76
CA GLY A 162 -32.58 16.73 7.63
C GLY A 162 -33.24 18.03 7.21
N THR A 163 -34.14 17.92 6.24
CA THR A 163 -35.04 18.99 5.85
C THR A 163 -35.79 19.50 7.08
N ARG A 164 -35.64 20.80 7.36
CA ARG A 164 -36.37 21.51 8.42
C ARG A 164 -37.87 21.41 8.13
N GLY A 165 -38.57 20.54 8.86
CA GLY A 165 -40.02 20.38 8.77
C GLY A 165 -40.71 21.67 9.16
N THR A 166 -41.38 22.31 8.21
CA THR A 166 -42.34 23.39 8.42
C THR A 166 -43.48 22.85 9.26
N ALA A 167 -43.52 23.21 10.55
CA ALA A 167 -44.63 22.90 11.44
C ALA A 167 -45.89 23.61 10.93
N THR A 168 -46.82 22.85 10.37
CA THR A 168 -48.17 23.33 10.08
C THR A 168 -48.95 23.35 11.39
N SER A 169 -49.13 24.57 11.90
CA SER A 169 -50.04 24.93 12.98
C SER A 169 -51.41 24.29 12.75
N ARG A 170 -51.87 23.44 13.68
CA ARG A 170 -53.27 23.01 13.74
C ARG A 170 -53.99 23.81 14.82
N SER A 171 -54.88 24.65 14.32
CA SER A 171 -55.77 25.59 14.98
C SER A 171 -56.58 24.99 16.13
N GLY A 172 -56.83 25.84 17.13
CA GLY A 172 -57.56 25.52 18.35
C GLY A 172 -59.00 25.08 18.11
N GLY A 173 -59.33 23.94 18.69
CA GLY A 173 -60.70 23.48 18.90
C GLY A 173 -61.16 23.88 20.28
N SER A 174 -62.03 24.90 20.33
CA SER A 174 -62.76 25.37 21.49
C SER A 174 -63.75 24.30 21.98
N THR A 175 -63.66 23.90 23.25
CA THR A 175 -64.77 23.28 23.98
C THR A 175 -65.07 24.05 25.26
N ARG A 176 -66.26 24.66 25.28
CA ARG A 176 -66.87 25.34 26.42
C ARG A 176 -67.42 24.31 27.41
N ALA A 177 -67.14 24.51 28.70
CA ALA A 177 -68.00 24.05 29.79
C ALA A 177 -69.22 24.99 29.90
N PRO A 178 -70.43 24.47 30.20
CA PRO A 178 -70.99 24.57 31.56
C PRO A 178 -71.88 23.35 31.91
N GLY A 179 -72.23 22.99 33.14
CA GLY A 179 -72.09 23.58 34.47
C GLY A 179 -73.05 22.86 35.44
N ARG A 180 -72.80 23.06 36.74
CA ARG A 180 -73.63 22.80 37.94
C ARG A 180 -73.75 21.37 38.47
#